data_AF-A0A7C1F3L9-F1
#
_entry.id   AF-A0A7C1F3L9-F1
#
_cell.length_a   1.000
_cell.length_b   1.000
_cell.length_c   1.000
_cell.angle_alpha   90.00
_cell.angle_beta   90.00
_cell.angle_gamma   90.00
#
_symmetry.space_group_name_H-M   'P 1'
#
loop_
_entity.id
_entity.type
_entity.pdbx_description
1 polymer ?
#
loop_
_entity_poly.entity_id
_entity_poly.type
_entity_poly.pdbx_seq_one_letter_code
_entity_poly.pdbx_strand_id
1 'polypeptide(L)'
;MLYILLLALFYATVAYFEVPRMVKNGMRRELYAFAVISLLGFILATGQILNFKLPNLTRGIEILVRPVSKAVERKLFPPQAPGWRQSYGRIEGSKAHFGGGLMGFEERLKERGIVLPESPQPVAAYVPYVVVDGLVFTAGQLPVAAGKMRYTGRVGAELSLDEGRAAARLCVLNALAVVRAAAGSLDNVARVVKLTGYVASAPDFFEQPQVLNGAS
;
A
#
# COMPACT_ATOMS: atom_id res chain seq x y z
N MET A 1 23.49 1.42 18.17
CA MET A 1 23.98 1.86 19.50
C MET A 1 23.60 3.30 19.82
N LEU A 2 23.92 4.29 18.97
CA LEU A 2 23.53 5.70 19.17
C LEU A 2 22.03 5.91 19.43
N TYR A 3 21.15 5.28 18.62
CA TYR A 3 19.70 5.40 18.79
C TYR A 3 19.18 4.89 20.14
N ILE A 4 19.79 3.85 20.70
CA ILE A 4 19.41 3.31 22.02
C ILE A 4 19.82 4.27 23.13
N LEU A 5 20.98 4.91 22.99
CA LEU A 5 21.43 5.96 23.93
C LEU A 5 20.53 7.19 23.89
N LEU A 6 20.14 7.64 22.69
CA LEU A 6 19.19 8.75 22.53
C LEU A 6 17.82 8.41 23.11
N LEU A 7 17.34 7.18 22.91
CA LEU A 7 16.08 6.69 23.49
C LEU A 7 16.16 6.64 25.03
N ALA A 8 17.23 6.09 25.59
CA ALA A 8 17.43 6.03 27.04
C ALA A 8 17.50 7.44 27.66
N LEU A 9 18.19 8.37 26.98
CA LEU A 9 18.25 9.77 27.40
C LEU A 9 16.87 10.41 27.39
N PHE A 10 16.08 10.20 26.33
CA PHE A 10 14.71 10.71 26.24
C PHE A 10 13.84 10.24 27.41
N TYR A 11 13.83 8.92 27.70
CA TYR A 11 13.07 8.37 28.84
C TYR A 11 13.57 8.89 30.19
N ALA A 12 14.89 9.05 30.35
CA ALA A 12 15.47 9.62 31.56
C ALA A 12 15.06 11.09 31.76
N THR A 13 15.03 11.89 30.68
CA THR A 13 14.56 13.28 30.73
C THR A 13 13.09 13.36 31.13
N VAL A 14 12.21 12.54 30.53
CA VAL A 14 10.79 12.52 30.91
C VAL A 14 10.62 12.13 32.38
N ALA A 15 11.32 11.08 32.83
CA ALA A 15 11.25 10.64 34.23
C ALA A 15 11.77 11.74 35.19
N TYR A 16 12.82 12.46 34.82
CA TYR A 16 13.37 13.55 35.62
C TYR A 16 12.36 14.68 35.86
N PHE A 17 11.56 15.03 34.87
CA PHE A 17 10.55 16.09 35.03
C PHE A 17 9.27 15.60 35.73
N GLU A 18 8.82 14.39 35.46
CA GLU A 18 7.50 13.91 35.94
C GLU A 18 7.57 13.22 37.32
N VAL A 19 8.60 12.42 37.60
CA VAL A 19 8.67 11.62 38.84
C VAL A 19 8.71 12.50 40.11
N PRO A 20 9.52 13.58 40.19
CA PRO A 20 9.55 14.42 41.39
C PRO A 20 8.20 15.07 41.67
N ARG A 21 7.47 15.46 40.62
CA ARG A 21 6.12 16.01 40.73
C ARG A 21 5.15 14.97 41.31
N MET A 22 5.22 13.72 40.84
CA MET A 22 4.36 12.63 41.31
C MET A 22 4.65 12.25 42.77
N VAL A 23 5.93 12.19 43.15
CA VAL A 23 6.34 11.86 44.53
C VAL A 23 5.93 12.96 45.50
N LYS A 24 6.15 14.24 45.16
CA LYS A 24 5.78 15.39 46.02
C LYS A 24 4.29 15.46 46.28
N ASN A 25 3.48 15.12 45.29
CA ASN A 25 2.01 15.16 45.39
C ASN A 25 1.42 13.87 45.99
N GLY A 26 2.23 12.91 46.46
CA GLY A 26 1.74 11.66 47.03
C GLY A 26 1.03 10.74 46.04
N MET A 27 1.20 10.95 44.73
CA MET A 27 0.52 10.26 43.64
C MET A 27 1.12 8.87 43.38
N ARG A 28 0.98 7.95 44.34
CA ARG A 28 1.62 6.63 44.30
C ARG A 28 1.09 5.75 43.17
N ARG A 29 -0.22 5.78 42.90
CA ARG A 29 -0.84 4.93 41.85
C ARG A 29 -0.39 5.38 40.45
N GLU A 30 -0.33 6.68 40.26
CA GLU A 30 0.09 7.36 39.04
C GLU A 30 1.57 7.10 38.78
N LEU A 31 2.40 7.15 39.83
CA LEU A 31 3.82 6.82 39.75
C LEU A 31 4.02 5.36 39.29
N TYR A 32 3.26 4.41 39.85
CA TYR A 32 3.30 3.01 39.42
C TYR A 32 2.84 2.85 37.96
N ALA A 33 1.72 3.48 37.58
CA ALA A 33 1.22 3.42 36.21
C ALA A 33 2.23 4.01 35.21
N PHE A 34 2.80 5.17 35.53
CA PHE A 34 3.84 5.83 34.74
C PHE A 34 5.08 4.95 34.58
N ALA A 35 5.54 4.32 35.67
CA ALA A 35 6.71 3.43 35.63
C ALA A 35 6.45 2.21 34.75
N VAL A 36 5.29 1.56 34.87
CA VAL A 36 4.93 0.38 34.07
C VAL A 36 4.80 0.73 32.59
N ILE A 37 4.07 1.80 32.26
CA ILE A 37 3.87 2.23 30.85
C ILE A 37 5.21 2.66 30.23
N SER A 38 6.03 3.38 30.97
CA SER A 38 7.33 3.84 30.49
C SER A 38 8.28 2.66 30.25
N LEU A 39 8.31 1.68 31.15
CA LEU A 39 9.13 0.48 31.00
C LEU A 39 8.68 -0.35 29.79
N LEU A 40 7.37 -0.57 29.63
CA LEU A 40 6.81 -1.28 28.48
C LEU A 40 7.14 -0.55 27.17
N GLY A 41 6.96 0.77 27.13
CA GLY A 41 7.29 1.59 25.96
C GLY A 41 8.78 1.51 25.60
N PHE A 42 9.66 1.59 26.59
CA PHE A 42 11.11 1.48 26.39
C PHE A 42 11.52 0.11 25.85
N ILE A 43 10.96 -0.99 26.38
CA ILE A 43 11.21 -2.35 25.90
C ILE A 43 10.76 -2.51 24.44
N LEU A 44 9.55 -2.02 24.11
CA LEU A 44 9.00 -2.09 22.75
C LEU A 44 9.82 -1.28 21.75
N ALA A 45 10.16 -0.04 22.10
CA ALA A 45 10.96 0.84 21.25
C ALA A 45 12.37 0.30 21.04
N THR A 46 12.99 -0.26 22.09
CA THR A 46 14.30 -0.92 21.99
C THR A 46 14.23 -2.17 21.12
N GLY A 47 13.19 -3.00 21.28
CA GLY A 47 12.98 -4.18 20.43
C GLY A 47 12.79 -3.84 18.96
N GLN A 48 12.10 -2.74 18.65
CA GLN A 48 11.98 -2.23 17.27
C GLN A 48 13.34 -1.78 16.70
N ILE A 49 14.14 -1.04 17.47
CA ILE A 49 15.47 -0.58 17.05
C ILE A 49 16.42 -1.77 16.80
N LEU A 50 16.28 -2.85 17.57
CA LEU A 50 17.05 -4.08 17.43
C LEU A 50 16.54 -5.02 16.32
N ASN A 51 15.56 -4.59 15.50
CA ASN A 51 14.92 -5.40 14.45
C ASN A 51 14.30 -6.72 14.95
N PHE A 52 13.93 -6.82 16.23
CA PHE A 52 13.09 -7.93 16.66
C PHE A 52 11.71 -7.78 16.00
N LYS A 53 11.22 -8.86 15.38
CA LYS A 53 9.83 -8.96 14.92
C LYS A 53 8.89 -9.04 16.13
N LEU A 54 8.68 -7.91 16.79
CA LEU A 54 7.68 -7.82 17.84
C LEU A 54 6.28 -7.99 17.21
N PRO A 55 5.39 -8.78 17.84
CA PRO A 55 3.99 -8.85 17.41
C PRO A 55 3.40 -7.45 17.38
N ASN A 56 2.78 -7.07 16.26
CA ASN A 56 2.15 -5.77 16.14
C ASN A 56 1.02 -5.65 17.19
N LEU A 57 1.18 -4.73 18.16
CA LEU A 57 0.19 -4.48 19.22
C LEU A 57 -1.20 -4.17 18.69
N THR A 58 -1.27 -3.54 17.51
CA THR A 58 -2.55 -3.26 16.84
C THR A 58 -3.31 -4.54 16.48
N ARG A 59 -2.61 -5.67 16.28
CA ARG A 59 -3.26 -6.98 16.03
C ARG A 59 -3.98 -7.51 17.28
N GLY A 60 -3.47 -7.23 18.47
CA GLY A 60 -4.14 -7.56 19.73
C GLY A 60 -5.38 -6.71 19.95
N ILE A 61 -5.26 -5.39 19.69
CA ILE A 61 -6.40 -4.46 19.72
C ILE A 61 -7.45 -4.88 18.70
N GLU A 62 -7.03 -5.28 17.50
CA GLU A 62 -7.92 -5.78 16.46
C GLU A 62 -8.72 -6.99 16.94
N ILE A 63 -8.08 -8.00 17.56
CA ILE A 63 -8.79 -9.17 18.09
C ILE A 63 -9.87 -8.76 19.10
N LEU A 64 -9.57 -7.79 19.97
CA LEU A 64 -10.48 -7.32 21.02
C LEU A 64 -11.65 -6.49 20.45
N VAL A 65 -11.37 -5.64 19.46
CA VAL A 65 -12.34 -4.70 18.87
C VAL A 65 -13.16 -5.36 17.76
N ARG A 66 -12.62 -6.36 17.07
CA ARG A 66 -13.27 -7.04 15.93
C ARG A 66 -14.69 -7.56 16.21
N PRO A 67 -15.03 -8.20 17.35
CA PRO A 67 -16.41 -8.62 17.60
C PRO A 67 -17.37 -7.44 17.72
N VAL A 68 -16.95 -6.36 18.40
CA VAL A 68 -17.75 -5.13 18.55
C VAL A 68 -17.88 -4.41 17.22
N SER A 69 -16.78 -4.24 16.50
CA SER A 69 -16.74 -3.64 15.17
C SER A 69 -17.66 -4.39 14.20
N LYS A 70 -17.60 -5.73 14.15
CA LYS A 70 -18.51 -6.54 13.33
C LYS A 70 -19.98 -6.41 13.73
N ALA A 71 -20.28 -6.27 15.02
CA ALA A 71 -21.65 -6.11 15.50
C ALA A 71 -22.21 -4.73 15.12
N VAL A 72 -21.40 -3.68 15.26
CA VAL A 72 -21.72 -2.31 14.83
C VAL A 72 -21.86 -2.25 13.31
N GLU A 73 -20.92 -2.83 12.57
CA GLU A 73 -20.93 -2.90 11.11
C GLU A 73 -22.20 -3.62 10.62
N ARG A 74 -22.57 -4.75 11.21
CA ARG A 74 -23.82 -5.47 10.86
C ARG A 74 -25.09 -4.66 11.12
N LYS A 75 -25.07 -3.76 12.11
CA LYS A 75 -26.23 -2.96 12.51
C LYS A 75 -26.35 -1.67 11.71
N LEU A 76 -25.23 -1.01 11.40
CA LEU A 76 -25.17 0.22 10.61
C LEU A 76 -25.14 -0.05 9.10
N PHE A 77 -24.52 -1.16 8.70
CA PHE A 77 -24.38 -1.64 7.34
C PHE A 77 -24.90 -3.08 7.27
N PRO A 78 -26.23 -3.29 7.29
CA PRO A 78 -26.80 -4.63 7.14
C PRO A 78 -26.21 -5.31 5.91
N PRO A 79 -25.91 -6.63 5.95
CA PRO A 79 -25.35 -7.32 4.81
C PRO A 79 -26.27 -7.15 3.61
N GLN A 80 -25.83 -6.33 2.65
CA GLN A 80 -26.49 -6.22 1.36
C GLN A 80 -26.43 -7.59 0.69
N ALA A 81 -27.51 -7.98 0.00
CA ALA A 81 -27.66 -9.28 -0.66
C ALA A 81 -26.40 -9.71 -1.44
N PRO A 82 -26.17 -11.02 -1.66
CA PRO A 82 -24.86 -11.60 -2.00
C PRO A 82 -24.21 -11.16 -3.33
N GLY A 83 -24.79 -10.21 -4.06
CA GLY A 83 -24.32 -9.81 -5.39
C GLY A 83 -22.93 -9.17 -5.41
N TRP A 84 -22.50 -8.47 -4.35
CA TRP A 84 -21.24 -7.71 -4.38
C TRP A 84 -20.02 -8.47 -3.82
N ARG A 85 -20.24 -9.52 -3.00
CA ARG A 85 -19.12 -10.35 -2.48
C ARG A 85 -18.65 -11.42 -3.48
N GLN A 86 -19.48 -11.78 -4.45
CA GLN A 86 -19.12 -12.68 -5.54
C GLN A 86 -18.26 -11.98 -6.62
N SER A 87 -18.29 -10.65 -6.68
CA SER A 87 -17.51 -9.84 -7.63
C SER A 87 -16.01 -9.74 -7.31
N TYR A 88 -15.56 -10.39 -6.22
CA TYR A 88 -14.14 -10.59 -5.92
C TYR A 88 -13.58 -11.90 -6.51
N GLY A 89 -14.34 -12.56 -7.38
CA GLY A 89 -13.89 -13.72 -8.15
C GLY A 89 -13.25 -13.34 -9.49
N ARG A 90 -12.33 -14.18 -9.97
CA ARG A 90 -11.85 -14.20 -11.36
C ARG A 90 -13.06 -14.07 -12.30
N ILE A 91 -12.92 -13.34 -13.40
CA ILE A 91 -13.94 -13.29 -14.46
C ILE A 91 -14.07 -14.71 -15.04
N GLU A 92 -14.97 -15.52 -14.51
CA GLU A 92 -15.32 -16.81 -15.10
C GLU A 92 -16.41 -16.58 -16.16
N GLY A 93 -16.09 -16.90 -17.41
CA GLY A 93 -17.11 -17.09 -18.46
C GLY A 93 -17.24 -16.02 -19.55
N SER A 94 -16.53 -14.89 -19.49
CA SER A 94 -16.57 -13.91 -20.60
C SER A 94 -15.45 -14.17 -21.61
N LYS A 95 -15.66 -15.13 -22.53
CA LYS A 95 -14.87 -15.21 -23.77
C LYS A 95 -15.39 -14.18 -24.77
N ALA A 96 -15.21 -12.91 -24.46
CA ALA A 96 -15.47 -11.88 -25.44
C ALA A 96 -14.25 -11.78 -26.37
N HIS A 97 -14.28 -12.51 -27.48
CA HIS A 97 -13.34 -12.31 -28.58
C HIS A 97 -13.59 -10.95 -29.22
N PHE A 98 -13.00 -9.91 -28.67
CA PHE A 98 -12.91 -8.61 -29.30
C PHE A 98 -11.63 -8.56 -30.14
N GLY A 99 -11.81 -8.61 -31.45
CA GLY A 99 -10.75 -8.77 -32.44
C GLY A 99 -9.61 -7.76 -32.32
N GLY A 100 -8.39 -8.26 -32.56
CA GLY A 100 -7.18 -7.45 -32.63
C GLY A 100 -5.95 -8.24 -33.09
N GLY A 101 -5.98 -8.77 -34.32
CA GLY A 101 -4.87 -9.47 -34.98
C GLY A 101 -4.73 -10.95 -34.59
N LEU A 102 -4.02 -11.73 -35.40
CA LEU A 102 -3.77 -13.17 -35.18
C LEU A 102 -2.99 -13.49 -33.88
N MET A 103 -2.45 -12.47 -33.20
CA MET A 103 -1.62 -12.59 -31.99
C MET A 103 -2.28 -11.95 -30.76
N GLY A 104 -2.20 -12.65 -29.62
CA GLY A 104 -2.69 -12.17 -28.33
C GLY A 104 -1.86 -11.03 -27.72
N PHE A 105 -2.41 -10.31 -26.75
CA PHE A 105 -1.72 -9.26 -26.01
C PHE A 105 -0.48 -9.79 -25.28
N GLU A 106 -0.54 -10.99 -24.70
CA GLU A 106 0.61 -11.59 -24.01
C GLU A 106 1.76 -11.93 -24.97
N GLU A 107 1.43 -12.36 -26.19
CA GLU A 107 2.41 -12.63 -27.24
C GLU A 107 3.08 -11.34 -27.71
N ARG A 108 2.32 -10.26 -27.91
CA ARG A 108 2.88 -8.95 -28.26
C ARG A 108 3.82 -8.39 -27.18
N LEU A 109 3.53 -8.65 -25.90
CA LEU A 109 4.45 -8.30 -24.81
C LEU A 109 5.75 -9.09 -24.93
N LYS A 110 5.64 -10.39 -25.20
CA LYS A 110 6.80 -11.28 -25.37
C LYS A 110 7.67 -10.87 -26.57
N GLU A 111 7.09 -10.57 -27.72
CA GLU A 111 7.82 -10.09 -28.91
C GLU A 111 8.59 -8.80 -28.64
N ARG A 112 8.04 -7.91 -27.81
CA ARG A 112 8.68 -6.67 -27.40
C ARG A 112 9.68 -6.86 -26.26
N GLY A 113 9.93 -8.10 -25.83
CA GLY A 113 10.83 -8.42 -24.71
C GLY A 113 10.33 -7.88 -23.36
N ILE A 114 9.02 -7.63 -23.24
CA ILE A 114 8.41 -7.09 -22.02
C ILE A 114 7.97 -8.25 -21.13
N VAL A 115 8.61 -8.38 -19.97
CA VAL A 115 8.19 -9.32 -18.93
C VAL A 115 7.38 -8.57 -17.89
N LEU A 116 6.14 -9.01 -17.66
CA LEU A 116 5.32 -8.45 -16.59
C LEU A 116 5.87 -8.90 -15.22
N PRO A 117 5.95 -7.99 -14.25
CA PRO A 117 6.32 -8.34 -12.90
C PRO A 117 5.26 -9.27 -12.27
N GLU A 118 5.63 -9.94 -11.19
CA GLU A 118 4.64 -10.58 -10.34
C GLU A 118 3.69 -9.52 -9.76
N SER A 119 2.41 -9.87 -9.60
CA SER A 119 1.42 -8.95 -9.06
C SER A 119 1.89 -8.44 -7.69
N PRO A 120 1.93 -7.11 -7.47
CA PRO A 120 2.33 -6.56 -6.18
C PRO A 120 1.43 -7.10 -5.07
N GLN A 121 2.06 -7.50 -3.96
CA GLN A 121 1.35 -7.92 -2.76
C GLN A 121 0.69 -6.68 -2.11
N PRO A 122 -0.52 -6.80 -1.54
CA PRO A 122 -1.18 -5.69 -0.88
C PRO A 122 -0.30 -5.08 0.23
N VAL A 123 -0.10 -3.77 0.21
CA VAL A 123 0.75 -3.06 1.18
C VAL A 123 -0.01 -2.72 2.48
N ALA A 124 -1.35 -2.80 2.47
CA ALA A 124 -2.22 -2.53 3.62
C ALA A 124 -3.58 -3.28 3.49
N ALA A 125 -4.63 -2.79 4.15
CA ALA A 125 -5.98 -3.36 4.15
C ALA A 125 -6.79 -3.13 2.84
N TYR A 126 -6.16 -2.60 1.78
CA TYR A 126 -6.80 -2.43 0.47
C TYR A 126 -6.47 -3.61 -0.46
N VAL A 127 -7.39 -3.93 -1.37
CA VAL A 127 -7.21 -4.97 -2.38
C VAL A 127 -6.56 -4.39 -3.65
N PRO A 128 -5.77 -5.18 -4.40
CA PRO A 128 -5.05 -4.68 -5.57
C PRO A 128 -5.98 -4.33 -6.74
N TYR A 129 -7.15 -4.97 -6.80
CA TYR A 129 -8.23 -4.65 -7.73
C TYR A 129 -9.60 -5.03 -7.18
N VAL A 130 -10.65 -4.48 -7.78
CA VAL A 130 -12.04 -4.93 -7.66
C VAL A 130 -12.65 -5.11 -9.04
N VAL A 131 -13.54 -6.09 -9.20
CA VAL A 131 -14.28 -6.29 -10.45
C VAL A 131 -15.74 -5.93 -10.21
N VAL A 132 -16.31 -5.11 -11.08
CA VAL A 132 -17.73 -4.71 -11.02
C VAL A 132 -18.27 -4.73 -12.45
N ASP A 133 -19.26 -5.57 -12.73
CA ASP A 133 -19.93 -5.66 -14.04
C ASP A 133 -18.96 -5.76 -15.24
N GLY A 134 -17.89 -6.56 -15.08
CA GLY A 134 -16.86 -6.77 -16.10
C GLY A 134 -15.81 -5.66 -16.20
N LEU A 135 -15.89 -4.61 -15.38
CA LEU A 135 -14.86 -3.58 -15.25
C LEU A 135 -13.87 -3.96 -14.14
N VAL A 136 -12.58 -3.97 -14.46
CA VAL A 136 -11.50 -4.15 -13.49
C VAL A 136 -11.01 -2.77 -13.04
N PHE A 137 -11.21 -2.44 -11.77
CA PHE A 137 -10.67 -1.23 -11.15
C PHE A 137 -9.44 -1.59 -10.34
N THR A 138 -8.28 -1.08 -10.72
CA THR A 138 -7.02 -1.30 -10.00
C THR A 138 -6.81 -0.25 -8.91
N ALA A 139 -6.17 -0.64 -7.81
CA ALA A 139 -5.54 0.31 -6.90
C ALA A 139 -4.40 1.07 -7.61
N GLY A 140 -3.93 2.17 -7.01
CA GLY A 140 -2.80 2.94 -7.54
C GLY A 140 -1.54 2.08 -7.65
N GLN A 141 -0.84 2.18 -8.78
CA GLN A 141 0.37 1.42 -9.05
C GLN A 141 1.58 2.34 -9.01
N LEU A 142 2.62 1.88 -8.32
CA LEU A 142 3.86 2.63 -8.09
C LEU A 142 4.98 2.07 -8.97
N PRO A 143 6.05 2.84 -9.23
CA PRO A 143 7.17 2.40 -10.05
C PRO A 143 8.13 1.49 -9.25
N VAL A 144 7.59 0.37 -8.77
CA VAL A 144 8.32 -0.66 -8.01
C VAL A 144 8.83 -1.73 -8.96
N ALA A 145 10.10 -2.14 -8.79
CA ALA A 145 10.64 -3.34 -9.42
C ALA A 145 11.50 -4.10 -8.40
N ALA A 146 11.42 -5.43 -8.42
CA ALA A 146 12.11 -6.30 -7.47
C ALA A 146 11.88 -5.88 -6.00
N GLY A 147 10.64 -5.48 -5.66
CA GLY A 147 10.25 -5.07 -4.31
C GLY A 147 10.79 -3.73 -3.83
N LYS A 148 11.46 -2.95 -4.70
CA LYS A 148 12.02 -1.63 -4.35
C LYS A 148 11.45 -0.54 -5.24
N MET A 149 11.25 0.66 -4.66
CA MET A 149 10.91 1.84 -5.44
C MET A 149 12.07 2.20 -6.37
N ARG A 150 11.84 2.21 -7.69
CA ARG A 150 12.89 2.49 -8.68
C ARG A 150 13.05 3.97 -8.96
N TYR A 151 11.95 4.71 -8.90
CA TYR A 151 11.92 6.15 -9.13
C TYR A 151 11.20 6.83 -7.96
N THR A 152 11.91 7.75 -7.30
CA THR A 152 11.39 8.50 -6.16
C THR A 152 11.85 9.95 -6.31
N GLY A 153 10.92 10.89 -6.23
CA GLY A 153 11.20 12.31 -6.42
C GLY A 153 10.14 13.00 -7.28
N ARG A 154 10.32 14.29 -7.54
CA ARG A 154 9.48 15.09 -8.43
C ARG A 154 10.14 15.21 -9.80
N VAL A 155 9.34 15.07 -10.85
CA VAL A 155 9.78 15.35 -12.22
C VAL A 155 9.98 16.85 -12.39
N GLY A 156 11.10 17.24 -13.00
CA GLY A 156 11.54 18.65 -13.10
C GLY A 156 12.39 19.10 -11.91
N ALA A 157 12.64 18.24 -10.92
CA ALA A 157 13.58 18.49 -9.83
C ALA A 157 14.52 17.29 -9.63
N GLU A 158 14.11 16.31 -8.82
CA GLU A 158 14.94 15.12 -8.55
C GLU A 158 14.94 14.11 -9.69
N LEU A 159 13.92 14.15 -10.57
CA LEU A 159 13.79 13.28 -11.73
C LEU A 159 13.69 14.11 -13.02
N SER A 160 14.34 13.63 -14.07
CA SER A 160 14.18 14.13 -15.44
C SER A 160 12.86 13.69 -16.06
N LEU A 161 12.48 14.32 -17.18
CA LEU A 161 11.30 13.92 -17.97
C LEU A 161 11.38 12.46 -18.42
N ASP A 162 12.54 12.01 -18.90
CA ASP A 162 12.71 10.65 -19.40
C ASP A 162 12.68 9.62 -18.27
N GLU A 163 13.22 9.94 -17.08
CA GLU A 163 13.02 9.12 -15.89
C GLU A 163 11.56 9.08 -15.46
N GLY A 164 10.84 10.21 -15.58
CA GLY A 164 9.39 10.27 -15.39
C GLY A 164 8.65 9.31 -16.34
N ARG A 165 8.99 9.31 -17.64
CA ARG A 165 8.42 8.40 -18.63
C ARG A 165 8.71 6.94 -18.29
N ALA A 166 9.94 6.64 -17.89
CA ALA A 166 10.33 5.30 -17.47
C ALA A 166 9.57 4.85 -16.21
N ALA A 167 9.35 5.77 -15.25
CA ALA A 167 8.54 5.52 -14.07
C ALA A 167 7.07 5.24 -14.44
N ALA A 168 6.47 6.05 -15.32
CA ALA A 168 5.11 5.84 -15.81
C ALA A 168 4.94 4.49 -16.52
N ARG A 169 5.91 4.11 -17.36
CA ARG A 169 5.96 2.80 -18.00
C ARG A 169 5.96 1.67 -16.98
N LEU A 170 6.81 1.76 -15.95
CA LEU A 170 6.90 0.75 -14.90
C LEU A 170 5.59 0.65 -14.09
N CYS A 171 4.93 1.78 -13.79
CA CYS A 171 3.61 1.78 -13.15
C CYS A 171 2.58 1.02 -13.98
N VAL A 172 2.56 1.20 -15.30
CA VAL A 172 1.64 0.47 -16.19
C VAL A 172 1.96 -1.00 -16.26
N LEU A 173 3.23 -1.40 -16.29
CA LEU A 173 3.59 -2.82 -16.26
C LEU A 173 3.11 -3.49 -14.96
N ASN A 174 3.22 -2.79 -13.83
CA ASN A 174 2.65 -3.23 -12.55
C ASN A 174 1.11 -3.31 -12.61
N ALA A 175 0.44 -2.33 -13.23
CA ALA A 175 -1.00 -2.35 -13.44
C ALA A 175 -1.46 -3.53 -14.31
N LEU A 176 -0.74 -3.80 -15.41
CA LEU A 176 -1.04 -4.93 -16.29
C LEU A 176 -0.86 -6.27 -15.57
N ALA A 177 0.12 -6.40 -14.66
CA ALA A 177 0.26 -7.60 -13.83
C ALA A 177 -0.98 -7.83 -12.94
N VAL A 178 -1.51 -6.75 -12.34
CA VAL A 178 -2.74 -6.77 -11.53
C VAL A 178 -3.96 -7.11 -12.38
N VAL A 179 -4.11 -6.48 -13.55
CA VAL A 179 -5.20 -6.75 -14.49
C VAL A 179 -5.16 -8.19 -14.99
N ARG A 180 -3.97 -8.72 -15.33
CA ARG A 180 -3.79 -10.13 -15.70
C ARG A 180 -4.22 -11.06 -14.57
N ALA A 181 -3.90 -10.74 -13.32
CA ALA A 181 -4.33 -11.54 -12.18
C ALA A 181 -5.87 -11.54 -12.01
N ALA A 182 -6.54 -10.42 -12.30
CA ALA A 182 -7.99 -10.30 -12.24
C ALA A 182 -8.69 -11.04 -13.39
N ALA A 183 -8.20 -10.84 -14.62
CA ALA A 183 -8.80 -11.37 -15.84
C ALA A 183 -8.34 -12.80 -16.19
N GLY A 184 -7.33 -13.33 -15.48
CA GLY A 184 -6.68 -14.62 -15.77
C GLY A 184 -5.66 -14.56 -16.91
N SER A 185 -5.92 -13.75 -17.94
CA SER A 185 -5.00 -13.43 -19.04
C SER A 185 -5.31 -12.01 -19.53
N LEU A 186 -4.31 -11.31 -20.06
CA LEU A 186 -4.55 -10.04 -20.75
C LEU A 186 -5.36 -10.21 -22.04
N ASP A 187 -5.40 -11.42 -22.61
CA ASP A 187 -6.21 -11.75 -23.79
C ASP A 187 -7.72 -11.71 -23.51
N ASN A 188 -8.11 -11.72 -22.24
CA ASN A 188 -9.50 -11.57 -21.81
C ASN A 188 -9.92 -10.09 -21.63
N VAL A 189 -9.02 -9.14 -21.87
CA VAL A 189 -9.28 -7.71 -21.71
C VAL A 189 -9.75 -7.11 -23.04
N ALA A 190 -11.00 -6.63 -23.07
CA ALA A 190 -11.57 -6.04 -24.28
C ALA A 190 -10.92 -4.68 -24.64
N ARG A 191 -10.73 -3.81 -23.64
CA ARG A 191 -10.14 -2.48 -23.81
C ARG A 191 -9.78 -1.84 -22.47
N VAL A 192 -8.88 -0.86 -22.51
CA VAL A 192 -8.67 0.09 -21.41
C VAL A 192 -9.69 1.23 -21.58
N VAL A 193 -10.61 1.37 -20.63
CA VAL A 193 -11.66 2.42 -20.67
C VAL A 193 -11.18 3.76 -20.12
N LYS A 194 -10.22 3.72 -19.18
CA LYS A 194 -9.67 4.91 -18.51
C LYS A 194 -8.27 4.61 -17.99
N LEU A 195 -7.37 5.58 -18.14
CA LEU A 195 -6.06 5.62 -17.49
C LEU A 195 -5.99 6.94 -16.69
N THR A 196 -5.65 6.86 -15.41
CA THR A 196 -5.38 8.04 -14.58
C THR A 196 -3.94 7.97 -14.10
N GLY A 197 -3.14 9.00 -14.42
CA GLY A 197 -1.76 9.11 -13.96
C GLY A 197 -1.57 10.30 -13.03
N TYR A 198 -0.82 10.10 -11.94
CA TYR A 198 -0.43 11.16 -11.02
C TYR A 198 1.08 11.34 -11.09
N VAL A 199 1.53 12.56 -11.37
CA VAL A 199 2.95 12.88 -11.52
C VAL A 199 3.35 13.83 -10.41
N ALA A 200 4.18 13.36 -9.47
CA ALA A 200 4.87 14.25 -8.55
C ALA A 200 5.75 15.19 -9.38
N SER A 201 5.46 16.49 -9.36
CA SER A 201 6.04 17.49 -10.27
C SER A 201 6.69 18.61 -9.47
N ALA A 202 7.78 19.17 -9.99
CA ALA A 202 8.29 20.46 -9.53
C ALA A 202 7.25 21.56 -9.80
N PRO A 203 7.26 22.69 -9.04
CA PRO A 203 6.26 23.74 -9.19
C PRO A 203 6.17 24.36 -10.60
N ASP A 204 7.27 24.30 -11.35
CA ASP A 204 7.47 24.85 -12.69
C ASP A 204 7.46 23.79 -13.79
N PHE A 205 7.16 22.53 -13.46
CA PHE A 205 7.04 21.45 -14.42
C PHE A 205 5.59 21.33 -14.93
N PHE A 206 5.41 21.44 -16.25
CA PHE A 206 4.09 21.41 -16.90
C PHE A 206 3.99 20.35 -18.02
N GLU A 207 4.96 19.43 -18.09
CA GLU A 207 5.02 18.37 -19.09
C GLU A 207 4.52 17.01 -18.57
N GLN A 208 3.53 17.01 -17.67
CA GLN A 208 2.90 15.79 -17.17
C GLN A 208 2.32 14.91 -18.29
N PRO A 209 1.71 15.45 -19.37
CA PRO A 209 1.27 14.63 -20.49
C PRO A 209 2.41 13.85 -21.13
N GLN A 210 3.59 14.46 -21.28
CA GLN A 210 4.78 13.84 -21.85
C GLN A 210 5.34 12.74 -20.95
N VAL A 211 5.22 12.87 -19.62
CA VAL A 211 5.52 11.79 -18.67
C VAL A 211 4.56 10.62 -18.89
N LEU A 212 3.26 10.90 -18.97
CA LEU A 212 2.23 9.88 -19.13
C LEU A 212 2.25 9.20 -20.50
N ASN A 213 2.88 9.79 -21.53
CA ASN A 213 3.14 9.07 -22.78
C ASN A 213 4.00 7.81 -22.57
N GLY A 214 4.79 7.72 -21.50
CA GLY A 214 5.49 6.47 -21.14
C GLY A 214 4.55 5.32 -20.76
N ALA A 215 3.29 5.60 -20.46
CA ALA A 215 2.24 4.63 -20.18
C ALA A 215 1.66 3.97 -21.45
N SER A 216 1.92 4.54 -22.64
CA SER A 216 1.36 4.12 -23.93
C SER A 216 2.38 3.49 -24.87
#